data_AF-A0A0B6Z2G1-F1
#
_entry.id   AF-A0A0B6Z2G1-F1
#
_cell.length_a   1.000
_cell.length_b   1.000
_cell.length_c   1.000
_cell.angle_alpha   90.00
_cell.angle_beta   90.00
_cell.angle_gamma   90.00
#
_symmetry.space_group_name_H-M   'P 1'
#
loop_
_entity.id
_entity.type
_entity.pdbx_description
1 polymer ?
#
loop_
_entity_poly.entity_id
_entity_poly.type
_entity_poly.pdbx_seq_one_letter_code
_entity_poly.pdbx_strand_id
1 'polypeptide(L)'
;DNELRGESGKISVASRGQGSFYIGRPNQGNVPTGRYSTGYFDIDEMEIWYGTRENILAFGYINRDNLNNLGYETFSMDSAEGRQIAHTKYIVLLVNGASIVPGRFGNAVSLNGRGQYVDMGSHFNKCFGNIDLCVHGLTLSVWLHPRQLRDGQTFLSTPTYSLFYKDGQLYSVFR
;
A
#
# COMPACT_ATOMS: atom_id res chain seq x y z
N ASP A 1 8.32 -20.73 18.00
CA ASP A 1 9.39 -20.56 18.99
C ASP A 1 10.42 -19.57 18.48
N ASN A 2 10.28 -18.30 18.88
CA ASN A 2 11.18 -17.22 18.51
C ASN A 2 12.20 -17.03 19.64
N GLU A 3 13.23 -17.89 19.64
CA GLU A 3 14.41 -17.67 20.48
C GLU A 3 15.57 -17.16 19.61
N LEU A 4 16.21 -16.10 20.08
CA LEU A 4 17.46 -15.56 19.53
C LEU A 4 18.53 -16.65 19.53
N ARG A 5 18.91 -17.14 18.35
CA ARG A 5 19.84 -18.28 18.19
C ARG A 5 21.32 -17.89 18.09
N GLY A 6 21.68 -16.66 18.44
CA GLY A 6 23.08 -16.25 18.62
C GLY A 6 23.34 -14.79 18.25
N GLU A 7 24.31 -14.17 18.92
CA GLU A 7 24.91 -12.91 18.48
C GLU A 7 26.10 -13.20 17.58
N SER A 8 26.10 -12.65 16.37
CA SER A 8 27.28 -12.68 15.49
C SER A 8 28.31 -11.66 16.00
N GLY A 9 29.57 -12.08 16.14
CA GLY A 9 30.67 -11.20 16.52
C GLY A 9 30.78 -10.00 15.57
N LYS A 10 30.83 -8.78 16.13
CA LYS A 10 30.93 -7.53 15.37
C LYS A 10 32.26 -7.49 14.60
N ILE A 11 32.20 -7.61 13.28
CA ILE A 11 33.34 -7.32 12.41
C ILE A 11 33.40 -5.79 12.22
N SER A 12 34.39 -5.14 12.82
CA SER A 12 34.67 -3.73 12.57
C SER A 12 35.34 -3.57 11.20
N VAL A 13 34.58 -3.19 10.18
CA VAL A 13 35.11 -2.87 8.85
C VAL A 13 35.67 -1.45 8.88
N ALA A 14 36.98 -1.29 8.68
CA ALA A 14 37.63 0.01 8.57
C ALA A 14 37.19 0.73 7.28
N SER A 15 36.55 1.88 7.48
CA SER A 15 36.04 2.78 6.44
C SER A 15 37.17 3.42 5.62
N ARG A 16 37.32 3.01 4.36
CA ARG A 16 37.87 3.88 3.30
C ARG A 16 36.84 3.92 2.17
N GLY A 17 36.04 4.99 2.16
CA GLY A 17 35.00 5.25 1.16
C GLY A 17 33.63 4.69 1.55
N GLN A 18 33.07 5.14 2.68
CA GLN A 18 31.72 4.74 3.10
C GLN A 18 30.66 5.43 2.26
N GLY A 19 30.05 4.68 1.35
CA GLY A 19 28.72 5.01 0.84
C GLY A 19 27.73 4.88 1.98
N SER A 20 27.32 6.00 2.57
CA SER A 20 26.14 6.06 3.42
C SER A 20 24.90 6.04 2.53
N PHE A 21 23.96 5.13 2.79
CA PHE A 21 22.64 5.20 2.17
C PHE A 21 21.64 5.75 3.17
N TYR A 22 20.86 6.70 2.71
CA TYR A 22 19.92 7.44 3.53
C TYR A 22 18.53 6.83 3.37
N ILE A 23 18.00 6.28 4.46
CA ILE A 23 16.70 5.58 4.48
C ILE A 23 15.53 6.57 4.68
N GLY A 24 15.82 7.85 4.91
CA GLY A 24 14.83 8.92 5.07
C GLY A 24 14.88 9.59 6.45
N ARG A 25 14.02 10.59 6.65
CA ARG A 25 13.71 11.17 7.97
C ARG A 25 12.32 10.68 8.36
N PRO A 26 12.11 10.27 9.62
CA PRO A 26 10.76 10.04 10.11
C PRO A 26 9.94 11.32 9.90
N ASN A 27 8.66 11.15 9.53
CA ASN A 27 7.77 12.29 9.36
C ASN A 27 7.68 13.05 10.69
N GLN A 28 8.14 14.30 10.73
CA GLN A 28 7.92 15.17 11.87
C GLN A 28 6.46 15.60 11.79
N GLY A 29 5.58 14.80 12.40
CA GLY A 29 4.16 15.13 12.48
C GLY A 29 3.98 16.57 12.96
N ASN A 30 3.25 17.37 12.19
CA ASN A 30 2.84 18.70 12.64
C ASN A 30 1.84 18.56 13.80
N VAL A 31 2.30 18.52 15.06
CA VAL A 31 1.47 18.97 16.20
C VAL A 31 2.29 19.43 17.43
N PRO A 32 2.01 20.62 18.01
CA PRO A 32 2.71 21.21 19.17
C PRO A 32 2.44 20.60 20.56
N THR A 33 1.69 19.50 20.69
CA THR A 33 1.08 19.10 21.98
C THR A 33 1.45 17.71 22.48
N GLY A 34 2.49 17.09 21.94
CA GLY A 34 3.18 15.98 22.60
C GLY A 34 2.29 14.79 22.97
N ARG A 35 1.83 14.03 21.97
CA ARG A 35 1.44 12.62 22.08
C ARG A 35 1.48 12.01 20.68
N TYR A 36 2.37 11.05 20.48
CA TYR A 36 2.72 10.46 19.18
C TYR A 36 1.53 9.77 18.50
N SER A 37 1.37 9.94 17.18
CA SER A 37 0.51 9.05 16.36
C SER A 37 1.06 8.78 14.94
N THR A 38 2.36 8.97 14.71
CA THR A 38 3.02 8.52 13.47
C THR A 38 4.10 7.51 13.85
N GLY A 39 3.98 6.30 13.27
CA GLY A 39 4.66 5.08 13.71
C GLY A 39 6.17 5.22 13.89
N TYR A 40 6.69 4.51 14.90
CA TYR A 40 8.09 4.21 15.01
C TYR A 40 8.51 3.52 13.69
N PHE A 41 9.44 4.14 12.97
CA PHE A 41 10.10 3.47 11.86
C PHE A 41 11.14 2.55 12.50
N ASP A 42 10.74 1.31 12.75
CA ASP A 42 11.62 0.27 13.24
C ASP A 42 12.05 -0.60 12.05
N ILE A 43 13.37 -0.64 11.82
CA ILE A 43 13.98 -1.61 10.92
C ILE A 43 14.27 -2.84 11.77
N ASP A 44 13.53 -3.92 11.53
CA ASP A 44 13.78 -5.20 12.20
C ASP A 44 15.01 -5.90 11.61
N GLU A 45 15.04 -6.04 10.28
CA GLU A 45 16.14 -6.70 9.57
C GLU A 45 16.53 -5.94 8.29
N MET A 46 17.83 -5.88 8.01
CA MET A 46 18.40 -5.26 6.82
C MET A 46 19.54 -6.10 6.28
N GLU A 47 19.40 -6.55 5.04
CA GLU A 47 20.38 -7.38 4.36
C GLU A 47 20.87 -6.71 3.07
N ILE A 48 22.18 -6.71 2.87
CA ILE A 48 22.82 -6.08 1.71
C ILE A 48 23.53 -7.15 0.90
N TRP A 49 23.03 -7.37 -0.31
CA TRP A 49 23.57 -8.35 -1.25
C TRP A 49 24.49 -7.68 -2.29
N TYR A 50 25.71 -8.20 -2.43
CA TYR A 50 26.69 -7.74 -3.42
C TYR A 50 26.85 -8.77 -4.53
N GLY A 51 26.87 -8.33 -5.79
CA GLY A 51 27.04 -9.20 -6.95
C GLY A 51 26.74 -8.48 -8.26
N THR A 52 27.06 -9.12 -9.39
CA THR A 52 26.54 -8.65 -10.68
C THR A 52 25.03 -8.78 -10.68
N ARG A 53 24.37 -7.92 -11.46
CA ARG A 53 22.90 -7.93 -11.57
C ARG A 53 22.37 -9.33 -11.90
N GLU A 54 23.07 -10.04 -12.78
CA GLU A 54 22.72 -11.38 -13.26
C GLU A 54 22.77 -12.41 -12.13
N ASN A 55 23.78 -12.33 -11.25
CA ASN A 55 23.90 -13.25 -10.11
C ASN A 55 22.85 -12.93 -9.03
N ILE A 56 22.63 -11.66 -8.71
CA ILE A 56 21.63 -11.26 -7.72
C ILE A 56 20.21 -11.63 -8.18
N LEU A 57 19.94 -11.56 -9.49
CA LEU A 57 18.69 -12.06 -10.08
C LEU A 57 18.60 -13.59 -10.08
N ALA A 58 19.66 -14.30 -10.48
CA ALA A 58 19.67 -15.76 -10.60
C ALA A 58 19.49 -16.49 -9.25
N PHE A 59 19.97 -15.88 -8.16
CA PHE A 59 19.82 -16.40 -6.80
C PHE A 59 18.60 -15.84 -6.05
N GLY A 60 17.78 -15.01 -6.71
CA GLY A 60 16.52 -14.51 -6.15
C GLY A 60 16.65 -13.41 -5.09
N TYR A 61 17.84 -12.80 -4.94
CA TYR A 61 18.08 -11.72 -3.97
C TYR A 61 17.42 -10.39 -4.37
N ILE A 62 17.14 -10.20 -5.66
CA ILE A 62 16.22 -9.15 -6.11
C ILE A 62 15.18 -9.79 -7.02
N ASN A 63 13.90 -9.59 -6.70
CA ASN A 63 12.84 -10.04 -7.57
C ASN A 63 12.53 -8.93 -8.58
N ARG A 64 12.90 -9.14 -9.84
CA ARG A 64 12.31 -8.40 -10.96
C ARG A 64 11.36 -9.34 -11.63
N ASP A 65 10.23 -9.58 -10.98
CA ASP A 65 9.05 -10.02 -11.71
C ASP A 65 8.91 -9.08 -12.90
N ASN A 66 9.09 -9.67 -14.08
CA ASN A 66 8.93 -9.16 -15.44
C ASN A 66 8.92 -7.63 -15.60
N LEU A 67 9.71 -7.06 -16.52
CA LEU A 67 9.63 -5.63 -16.91
C LEU A 67 8.20 -5.15 -17.30
N ASN A 68 7.25 -6.08 -17.46
CA ASN A 68 5.83 -5.86 -17.72
C ASN A 68 4.90 -6.04 -16.50
N ASN A 69 5.40 -6.28 -15.29
CA ASN A 69 4.60 -6.55 -14.09
C ASN A 69 5.32 -6.03 -12.84
N LEU A 70 5.27 -4.70 -12.62
CA LEU A 70 5.98 -3.99 -11.56
C LEU A 70 5.56 -4.37 -10.11
N GLY A 71 4.77 -5.43 -9.92
CA GLY A 71 4.26 -5.85 -8.61
C GLY A 71 3.28 -4.84 -7.96
N TYR A 72 3.01 -3.71 -8.61
CA TYR A 72 2.03 -2.71 -8.17
C TYR A 72 1.05 -2.41 -9.29
N GLU A 73 -0.16 -2.04 -8.90
CA GLU A 73 -1.22 -1.59 -9.79
C GLU A 73 -1.78 -0.26 -9.25
N THR A 74 -2.02 0.70 -10.13
CA THR A 74 -2.52 2.02 -9.76
C THR A 74 -3.87 2.28 -10.40
N PHE A 75 -4.84 2.62 -9.57
CA PHE A 75 -6.15 3.10 -10.02
C PHE A 75 -6.18 4.63 -9.86
N SER A 76 -5.85 5.37 -10.92
CA SER A 76 -5.66 6.83 -10.82
C SER A 76 -6.94 7.61 -10.52
N MET A 77 -8.10 7.07 -10.90
CA MET A 77 -9.39 7.74 -10.78
C MET A 77 -9.48 9.10 -11.51
N ASP A 78 -8.57 9.34 -12.46
CA ASP A 78 -8.40 10.66 -13.08
C ASP A 78 -9.38 10.94 -14.21
N SER A 79 -9.80 9.90 -14.93
CA SER A 79 -10.68 10.01 -16.09
C SER A 79 -11.63 8.82 -16.16
N ALA A 80 -12.78 9.07 -16.77
CA ALA A 80 -13.80 8.06 -17.05
C ALA A 80 -14.48 8.35 -18.38
N GLU A 81 -14.83 7.29 -19.09
CA GLU A 81 -15.74 7.33 -20.23
C GLU A 81 -17.13 6.90 -19.74
N GLY A 82 -18.04 7.87 -19.62
CA GLY A 82 -19.33 7.66 -18.98
C GLY A 82 -19.17 7.20 -17.53
N ARG A 83 -19.48 5.93 -17.25
CA ARG A 83 -19.36 5.32 -15.91
C ARG A 83 -18.09 4.51 -15.72
N GLN A 84 -17.31 4.25 -16.77
CA GLN A 84 -16.14 3.40 -16.69
C GLN A 84 -14.89 4.25 -16.49
N ILE A 85 -14.22 4.08 -15.36
CA ILE A 85 -12.94 4.72 -15.07
C ILE A 85 -11.89 4.14 -16.01
N ALA A 86 -11.06 5.02 -16.59
CA ALA A 86 -10.01 4.63 -17.50
C ALA A 86 -8.98 3.76 -16.79
N HIS A 87 -8.82 2.52 -17.26
CA HIS A 87 -7.86 1.58 -16.72
C HIS A 87 -7.51 0.55 -17.81
N THR A 88 -6.23 0.14 -17.89
CA THR A 88 -5.73 -0.72 -18.98
C THR A 88 -6.04 -2.20 -18.78
N LYS A 89 -6.13 -2.65 -17.52
CA LYS A 89 -6.31 -4.07 -17.15
C LYS A 89 -7.66 -4.44 -16.52
N TYR A 90 -8.30 -3.51 -15.81
CA TYR A 90 -9.50 -3.77 -15.03
C TYR A 90 -10.68 -2.96 -15.55
N ILE A 91 -11.88 -3.54 -15.46
CA ILE A 91 -13.11 -2.79 -15.64
C ILE A 91 -13.45 -2.19 -14.29
N VAL A 92 -13.44 -0.85 -14.22
CA VAL A 92 -13.68 -0.10 -12.98
C VAL A 92 -14.87 0.81 -13.22
N LEU A 93 -15.92 0.68 -12.41
CA LEU A 93 -17.21 1.35 -12.66
C LEU A 93 -17.59 2.29 -11.53
N LEU A 94 -18.04 3.49 -11.91
CA LEU A 94 -18.75 4.42 -11.06
C LEU A 94 -20.20 3.93 -10.89
N VAL A 95 -20.65 3.78 -9.63
CA VAL A 95 -21.98 3.26 -9.32
C VAL A 95 -22.80 4.26 -8.49
N ASN A 96 -24.12 4.24 -8.68
CA ASN A 96 -25.11 5.07 -7.98
C ASN A 96 -24.86 6.59 -8.08
N GLY A 97 -24.33 7.03 -9.23
CA GLY A 97 -24.04 8.44 -9.49
C GLY A 97 -22.76 8.94 -8.82
N ALA A 98 -21.84 8.05 -8.44
CA ALA A 98 -20.45 8.43 -8.19
C ALA A 98 -19.90 9.16 -9.43
N SER A 99 -19.09 10.20 -9.21
CA SER A 99 -18.61 11.04 -10.30
C SER A 99 -17.16 11.46 -10.07
N ILE A 100 -16.45 11.75 -11.16
CA ILE A 100 -15.12 12.34 -11.10
C ILE A 100 -15.25 13.84 -10.83
N VAL A 101 -14.43 14.32 -9.89
CA VAL A 101 -14.32 15.73 -9.49
C VAL A 101 -12.84 16.09 -9.32
N PRO A 102 -12.46 17.37 -9.34
CA PRO A 102 -11.09 17.78 -9.00
C PRO A 102 -10.67 17.27 -7.62
N GLY A 103 -9.49 16.65 -7.54
CA GLY A 103 -8.92 16.07 -6.34
C GLY A 103 -7.70 16.85 -5.82
N ARG A 104 -6.99 16.27 -4.84
CA ARG A 104 -5.71 16.83 -4.34
C ARG A 104 -4.60 16.72 -5.39
N PHE A 105 -4.58 15.61 -6.11
CA PHE A 105 -3.65 15.33 -7.20
C PHE A 105 -4.49 14.89 -8.39
N GLY A 106 -4.55 15.72 -9.44
CA GLY A 106 -5.43 15.47 -10.57
C GLY A 106 -6.91 15.47 -10.14
N ASN A 107 -7.60 14.42 -10.54
CA ASN A 107 -9.02 14.20 -10.30
C ASN A 107 -9.21 13.09 -9.23
N ALA A 108 -10.43 12.95 -8.74
CA ALA A 108 -10.81 11.96 -7.73
C ALA A 108 -12.28 11.56 -7.90
N VAL A 109 -12.66 10.41 -7.34
CA VAL A 109 -14.08 10.04 -7.26
C VAL A 109 -14.74 10.68 -6.04
N SER A 110 -15.84 11.40 -6.27
CA SER A 110 -16.70 11.91 -5.22
C SER A 110 -17.75 10.88 -4.84
N LEU A 111 -17.79 10.54 -3.55
CA LEU A 111 -18.84 9.74 -2.91
C LEU A 111 -19.57 10.62 -1.88
N ASN A 112 -20.88 10.77 -2.03
CA ASN A 112 -21.73 11.65 -1.20
C ASN A 112 -22.42 10.92 -0.04
N GLY A 113 -22.12 9.63 0.16
CA GLY A 113 -22.69 8.81 1.23
C GLY A 113 -24.09 8.26 0.95
N ARG A 114 -24.64 8.40 -0.26
CA ARG A 114 -25.95 7.84 -0.66
C ARG A 114 -25.82 6.48 -1.35
N GLY A 115 -24.96 5.60 -0.84
CA GLY A 115 -24.71 4.27 -1.42
C GLY A 115 -23.87 4.27 -2.71
N GLN A 116 -23.09 5.33 -2.92
CA GLN A 116 -22.15 5.44 -4.04
C GLN A 116 -20.87 4.65 -3.78
N TYR A 117 -20.36 3.98 -4.80
CA TYR A 117 -19.11 3.24 -4.73
C TYR A 117 -18.43 3.14 -6.10
N VAL A 118 -17.15 2.78 -6.05
CA VAL A 118 -16.38 2.37 -7.22
C VAL A 118 -16.33 0.85 -7.20
N ASP A 119 -16.86 0.21 -8.24
CA ASP A 119 -16.77 -1.23 -8.42
C ASP A 119 -15.48 -1.55 -9.17
N MET A 120 -14.63 -2.41 -8.59
CA MET A 120 -13.37 -2.84 -9.19
C MET A 120 -13.49 -4.24 -9.82
N GLY A 121 -14.67 -4.83 -9.82
CA GLY A 121 -14.94 -6.18 -10.31
C GLY A 121 -14.58 -7.29 -9.32
N SER A 122 -14.79 -8.53 -9.75
CA SER A 122 -14.52 -9.72 -8.94
C SER A 122 -13.12 -10.28 -9.22
N HIS A 123 -12.31 -10.41 -8.17
CA HIS A 123 -10.91 -10.87 -8.24
C HIS A 123 -10.58 -11.96 -7.22
N PHE A 124 -11.54 -12.81 -6.87
CA PHE A 124 -11.38 -13.88 -5.86
C PHE A 124 -10.24 -14.88 -6.18
N ASN A 125 -9.89 -15.01 -7.46
CA ASN A 125 -8.83 -15.90 -7.94
C ASN A 125 -7.48 -15.18 -8.15
N LYS A 126 -7.32 -13.96 -7.63
CA LYS A 126 -6.09 -13.16 -7.71
C LYS A 126 -5.77 -12.55 -6.36
N CYS A 127 -4.48 -12.30 -6.09
CA CYS A 127 -4.01 -11.64 -4.87
C CYS A 127 -4.82 -10.37 -4.52
N PHE A 128 -5.18 -9.54 -5.51
CA PHE A 128 -5.95 -8.32 -5.29
C PHE A 128 -7.33 -8.53 -4.64
N GLY A 129 -8.01 -9.66 -4.88
CA GLY A 129 -9.29 -9.97 -4.24
C GLY A 129 -9.23 -11.06 -3.18
N ASN A 130 -8.07 -11.72 -3.03
CA ASN A 130 -7.85 -12.81 -2.08
C ASN A 130 -6.40 -12.76 -1.59
N ILE A 131 -6.23 -12.35 -0.34
CA ILE A 131 -4.92 -12.14 0.28
C ILE A 131 -4.13 -13.45 0.48
N ASP A 132 -4.80 -14.60 0.54
CA ASP A 132 -4.15 -15.92 0.62
C ASP A 132 -3.33 -16.23 -0.64
N LEU A 133 -3.66 -15.57 -1.76
CA LEU A 133 -2.94 -15.70 -3.03
C LEU A 133 -1.77 -14.70 -3.15
N CYS A 134 -1.54 -13.87 -2.15
CA CYS A 134 -0.45 -12.89 -2.13
C CYS A 134 0.83 -13.50 -1.53
N VAL A 135 1.55 -14.30 -2.33
CA VAL A 135 2.78 -15.02 -1.92
C VAL A 135 3.85 -14.10 -1.33
N HIS A 136 3.89 -12.83 -1.76
CA HIS A 136 4.87 -11.83 -1.31
C HIS A 136 4.27 -10.75 -0.40
N GLY A 137 3.07 -10.99 0.13
CA GLY A 137 2.32 -9.99 0.89
C GLY A 137 1.60 -8.98 0.00
N LEU A 138 0.86 -8.06 0.62
CA LEU A 138 0.06 -7.04 -0.03
C LEU A 138 0.31 -5.69 0.65
N THR A 139 0.69 -4.68 -0.15
CA THR A 139 0.76 -3.29 0.30
C THR A 139 -0.29 -2.48 -0.44
N LEU A 140 -1.16 -1.80 0.31
CA LEU A 140 -2.17 -0.88 -0.22
C LEU A 140 -1.85 0.55 0.22
N SER A 141 -1.91 1.48 -0.73
CA SER A 141 -1.86 2.92 -0.46
C SER A 141 -3.06 3.60 -1.11
N VAL A 142 -3.72 4.50 -0.38
CA VAL A 142 -4.92 5.19 -0.86
C VAL A 142 -4.95 6.63 -0.35
N TRP A 143 -5.38 7.55 -1.21
CA TRP A 143 -5.70 8.92 -0.84
C TRP A 143 -7.18 9.05 -0.53
N LEU A 144 -7.52 9.38 0.72
CA LEU A 144 -8.90 9.55 1.17
C LEU A 144 -9.13 10.98 1.67
N HIS A 145 -10.28 11.55 1.33
CA HIS A 145 -10.74 12.84 1.87
C HIS A 145 -12.16 12.71 2.43
N PRO A 146 -12.33 12.06 3.60
CA PRO A 146 -13.64 11.95 4.24
C PRO A 146 -14.09 13.32 4.76
N ARG A 147 -15.24 13.81 4.28
CA ARG A 147 -15.87 15.05 4.79
C ARG A 147 -16.33 14.90 6.24
N GLN A 148 -16.75 13.70 6.59
CA GLN A 148 -17.12 13.27 7.94
C GLN A 148 -16.73 11.80 8.07
N LEU A 149 -16.21 11.42 9.24
CA LEU A 149 -16.00 10.04 9.62
C LEU A 149 -17.22 9.56 10.41
N ARG A 150 -17.84 8.47 9.98
CA ARG A 150 -19.00 7.86 10.65
C ARG A 150 -18.68 6.43 11.03
N ASP A 151 -19.13 6.02 12.21
CA ASP A 151 -18.99 4.63 12.63
C ASP A 151 -19.66 3.69 11.62
N GLY A 152 -18.96 2.61 11.27
CA GLY A 152 -19.37 1.65 10.25
C GLY A 152 -19.07 2.09 8.82
N GLN A 153 -18.44 3.23 8.58
CA GLN A 153 -18.09 3.68 7.23
C GLN A 153 -17.00 2.79 6.61
N THR A 154 -17.32 2.13 5.50
CA THR A 154 -16.36 1.32 4.74
C THR A 154 -15.70 2.14 3.64
N PHE A 155 -14.36 2.06 3.56
CA PHE A 155 -13.57 2.68 2.50
C PHE A 155 -13.14 1.67 1.43
N LEU A 156 -12.88 0.44 1.84
CA LEU A 156 -12.55 -0.66 0.94
C LEU A 156 -13.21 -1.94 1.45
N SER A 157 -13.82 -2.69 0.55
CA SER A 157 -14.41 -3.99 0.83
C SER A 157 -14.01 -4.98 -0.25
N THR A 158 -13.45 -6.11 0.19
CA THR A 158 -13.14 -7.26 -0.65
C THR A 158 -13.59 -8.53 0.08
N PRO A 159 -13.57 -9.70 -0.58
CA PRO A 159 -13.91 -10.97 0.07
C PRO A 159 -13.06 -11.28 1.32
N THR A 160 -11.74 -11.07 1.26
CA THR A 160 -10.80 -11.51 2.32
C THR A 160 -10.23 -10.37 3.14
N TYR A 161 -10.45 -9.10 2.76
CA TYR A 161 -10.01 -7.97 3.56
C TYR A 161 -10.89 -6.73 3.40
N SER A 162 -10.92 -5.89 4.44
CA SER A 162 -11.71 -4.66 4.43
C SER A 162 -11.07 -3.55 5.25
N LEU A 163 -11.29 -2.31 4.83
CA LEU A 163 -10.87 -1.10 5.51
C LEU A 163 -12.11 -0.29 5.90
N PHE A 164 -12.34 -0.08 7.20
CA PHE A 164 -13.52 0.62 7.70
C PHE A 164 -13.22 1.44 8.95
N TYR A 165 -14.05 2.45 9.20
CA TYR A 165 -13.99 3.29 10.40
C TYR A 165 -14.96 2.79 11.46
N LYS A 166 -14.50 2.68 12.71
CA LYS A 166 -15.33 2.30 13.85
C LYS A 166 -14.69 2.81 15.14
N ASP A 167 -15.47 3.22 16.13
CA ASP A 167 -15.01 3.54 17.49
C ASP A 167 -13.85 4.56 17.50
N GLY A 168 -13.89 5.54 16.59
CA GLY A 168 -12.84 6.56 16.48
C GLY A 168 -11.60 6.14 15.68
N GLN A 169 -11.53 4.89 15.20
CA GLN A 169 -10.33 4.29 14.62
C GLN A 169 -10.58 3.73 13.22
N LEU A 170 -9.51 3.65 12.42
CA LEU A 170 -9.50 2.97 11.14
C LEU A 170 -9.04 1.52 11.36
N TYR A 171 -9.89 0.56 11.01
CA TYR A 171 -9.60 -0.85 11.11
C TYR A 171 -9.34 -1.44 9.73
N SER A 172 -8.28 -2.24 9.64
CA SER A 172 -8.09 -3.22 8.57
C SER A 172 -8.34 -4.61 9.16
N VAL A 173 -9.27 -5.35 8.57
CA VAL A 173 -9.58 -6.73 8.97
C VAL A 173 -9.32 -7.65 7.79
N PHE A 174 -8.65 -8.76 8.07
CA PHE A 174 -8.38 -9.87 7.15
C PHE A 174 -9.23 -11.07 7.60
N ARG A 175 -9.82 -11.78 6.65
CA ARG A 175 -10.72 -12.93 6.87
C ARG A 175 -10.27 -14.12 6.05
#